data_AF-A0A3L6FWQ1-F1
#
_entry.id   AF-A0A3L6FWQ1-F1
#
_cell.length_a   1.000
_cell.length_b   1.000
_cell.length_c   1.000
_cell.angle_alpha   90.00
_cell.angle_beta   90.00
_cell.angle_gamma   90.00
#
_symmetry.space_group_name_H-M   'P 1'
#
loop_
_entity.id
_entity.type
_entity.pdbx_description
1 polymer ?
#
loop_
_entity_poly.entity_id
_entity_poly.type
_entity_poly.pdbx_seq_one_letter_code
_entity_poly.pdbx_strand_id
1 'polypeptide(L)'
;MMEKKDALRKMVVNSKWYDLPDVKSKKGKEATTMVLSIPFCKGVSLCLKVFEPLVKLLRLVDGDVKPSMGFLYGELINAKKAIKEAFGNVEIKYKEVMSIIEKKK
;
A
#
# COMPACT_ATOMS: atom_id res chain seq x y z
N MET A 1 -4.24 2.85 -8.26
CA MET A 1 -3.28 1.78 -7.82
C MET A 1 -3.47 0.45 -8.54
N MET A 2 -4.70 -0.01 -8.84
CA MET A 2 -4.94 -1.28 -9.54
C MET A 2 -4.36 -1.32 -10.97
N GLU A 3 -4.37 -0.19 -11.67
CA GLU A 3 -3.87 -0.07 -13.06
C GLU A 3 -2.38 -0.44 -13.20
N LYS A 4 -1.53 0.01 -12.27
CA LYS A 4 -0.10 -0.30 -12.29
C LYS A 4 0.18 -1.79 -12.04
N LYS A 5 -0.63 -2.44 -11.20
CA LYS A 5 -0.53 -3.87 -10.93
C LYS A 5 -0.82 -4.70 -12.19
N ASP A 6 -1.88 -4.36 -12.91
CA ASP A 6 -2.28 -5.10 -14.10
C ASP A 6 -1.31 -4.87 -15.26
N ALA A 7 -0.80 -3.64 -15.42
CA ALA A 7 0.27 -3.34 -16.36
C ALA A 7 1.56 -4.14 -16.04
N LEU A 8 1.96 -4.18 -14.77
CA LEU A 8 3.12 -4.96 -14.33
C LEU A 8 2.94 -6.47 -14.59
N ARG A 9 1.73 -7.00 -14.32
CA ARG A 9 1.41 -8.40 -14.61
C ARG A 9 1.49 -8.70 -16.10
N LYS A 10 0.95 -7.82 -16.94
CA LYS A 10 1.03 -7.94 -18.41
C LYS A 10 2.48 -7.89 -18.91
N MET A 11 3.33 -7.09 -18.28
CA MET A 11 4.75 -7.01 -18.61
C MET A 11 5.46 -8.33 -18.34
N VAL A 12 5.27 -8.93 -17.16
CA VAL A 12 6.00 -10.16 -16.78
C VAL A 12 5.52 -11.44 -17.47
N VAL A 13 4.34 -11.42 -18.10
CA VAL A 13 3.83 -12.54 -18.91
C VAL A 13 4.10 -12.39 -20.40
N ASN A 14 4.62 -11.23 -20.84
CA ASN A 14 4.92 -10.99 -22.25
C ASN A 14 6.09 -11.88 -22.70
N SER A 15 6.08 -12.38 -23.95
CA SER A 15 7.18 -13.19 -24.46
C SER A 15 8.53 -12.46 -24.40
N LYS A 16 8.55 -11.16 -24.68
CA LYS A 16 9.75 -10.31 -24.62
C LYS A 16 10.37 -10.23 -23.23
N TRP A 17 9.60 -10.50 -22.17
CA TRP A 17 10.12 -10.55 -20.80
C TRP A 17 11.23 -11.59 -20.70
N TYR A 18 11.00 -12.78 -21.25
CA TYR A 18 11.92 -13.92 -21.17
C TYR A 18 13.18 -13.77 -22.03
N ASP A 19 13.21 -12.79 -22.94
CA ASP A 19 14.40 -12.46 -23.72
C ASP A 19 15.43 -11.68 -22.89
N LEU A 20 14.98 -10.99 -21.83
CA LEU A 20 15.84 -10.16 -20.98
C LEU A 20 16.89 -11.02 -20.22
N PRO A 21 18.18 -10.64 -20.23
CA PRO A 21 19.22 -11.36 -19.50
C PRO A 21 18.93 -11.43 -17.99
N ASP A 22 18.45 -10.33 -17.41
CA ASP A 22 18.23 -10.20 -15.96
C ASP A 22 17.17 -11.17 -15.43
N VAL A 23 16.12 -11.44 -16.22
CA VAL A 23 15.02 -12.33 -15.79
C VAL A 23 15.43 -13.80 -15.81
N LYS A 24 16.48 -14.15 -16.57
CA LYS A 24 17.02 -15.52 -16.64
C LYS A 24 17.86 -15.87 -15.41
N SER A 25 18.37 -14.86 -14.70
CA SER A 25 19.05 -15.04 -13.43
C SER A 25 18.13 -15.65 -12.37
N LYS A 26 18.70 -16.30 -11.35
CA LYS A 26 17.91 -16.85 -10.22
C LYS A 26 17.01 -15.78 -9.58
N LYS A 27 17.57 -14.60 -9.31
CA LYS A 27 16.84 -13.46 -8.72
C LYS A 27 15.73 -12.95 -9.64
N GLY A 28 15.96 -12.90 -10.95
CA GLY A 28 14.96 -12.48 -11.93
C GLY A 28 13.77 -13.43 -12.02
N LYS A 29 14.01 -14.74 -11.97
CA LYS A 29 12.95 -15.76 -11.90
C LYS A 29 12.14 -15.65 -10.61
N GLU A 30 12.81 -15.48 -9.47
CA GLU A 30 12.15 -15.27 -8.17
C GLU A 30 11.26 -14.01 -8.18
N ALA A 31 11.77 -12.90 -8.71
CA ALA A 31 11.01 -11.66 -8.85
C ALA A 31 9.78 -11.83 -9.75
N THR A 32 9.92 -12.54 -10.87
CA THR A 32 8.79 -12.86 -11.78
C THR A 32 7.72 -13.67 -11.05
N THR A 33 8.11 -14.72 -10.33
CA THR A 33 7.19 -15.55 -9.52
C THR A 33 6.50 -14.72 -8.43
N MET A 34 7.23 -13.81 -7.77
CA MET A 34 6.69 -12.93 -6.74
C MET A 34 5.63 -11.97 -7.30
N VAL A 35 5.88 -11.35 -8.46
CA VAL A 35 4.90 -10.47 -9.13
C VAL A 35 3.66 -11.25 -9.58
N LEU A 36 3.80 -12.51 -10.00
CA LEU A 36 2.68 -13.36 -10.38
C LEU A 36 1.92 -13.93 -9.18
N SER A 37 2.52 -13.90 -7.98
CA SER A 37 1.90 -14.39 -6.75
C SER A 37 0.73 -13.51 -6.31
N ILE A 38 -0.48 -14.07 -6.38
CA ILE A 38 -1.71 -13.46 -5.89
C ILE A 38 -1.62 -13.06 -4.41
N PRO A 39 -1.17 -13.93 -3.46
CA PRO A 39 -1.10 -13.53 -2.06
C PRO A 39 -0.10 -12.40 -1.82
N PHE A 40 1.04 -12.39 -2.52
CA PHE A 40 1.99 -11.28 -2.45
C PHE A 40 1.37 -9.96 -2.93
N CYS A 41 0.75 -9.97 -4.10
CA CYS A 41 0.08 -8.80 -4.66
C CYS A 41 -1.07 -8.28 -3.78
N LYS A 42 -1.82 -9.19 -3.14
CA LYS A 42 -2.84 -8.82 -2.15
C LYS A 42 -2.22 -8.15 -0.94
N GLY A 43 -1.10 -8.67 -0.43
CA GLY A 43 -0.32 -8.04 0.66
C GLY A 43 0.14 -6.63 0.31
N VAL A 44 0.79 -6.46 -0.84
CA VAL A 44 1.21 -5.14 -1.35
C VAL A 44 0.03 -4.18 -1.49
N SER A 45 -1.10 -4.65 -2.05
CA SER A 45 -2.31 -3.83 -2.16
C SER A 45 -2.87 -3.40 -0.81
N LEU A 46 -2.81 -4.27 0.20
CA LEU A 46 -3.25 -3.94 1.55
C LEU A 46 -2.33 -2.90 2.19
N CYS A 47 -1.00 -3.09 2.11
CA CYS A 47 -0.04 -2.11 2.59
C CYS A 47 -0.30 -0.72 1.99
N LEU A 48 -0.48 -0.64 0.66
CA LEU A 48 -0.76 0.63 -0.01
C LEU A 48 -2.04 1.28 0.49
N LYS A 49 -3.14 0.53 0.66
CA LYS A 49 -4.40 1.06 1.19
C LYS A 49 -4.27 1.55 2.63
N VAL A 50 -3.39 0.96 3.43
CA VAL A 50 -3.14 1.38 4.82
C VAL A 50 -2.26 2.62 4.87
N PHE A 51 -1.18 2.67 4.09
CA PHE A 51 -0.21 3.77 4.13
C PHE A 51 -0.65 5.01 3.35
N GLU A 52 -1.42 4.87 2.26
CA GLU A 52 -1.88 6.01 1.47
C GLU A 52 -2.58 7.11 2.30
N PRO A 53 -3.58 6.81 3.16
CA PRO A 53 -4.22 7.83 3.99
C PRO A 53 -3.26 8.43 5.03
N LEU A 54 -2.34 7.64 5.59
CA LEU A 54 -1.35 8.12 6.56
C LEU A 54 -0.35 9.08 5.90
N VAL A 55 0.16 8.74 4.72
CA VAL A 55 1.08 9.60 3.96
C VAL A 55 0.40 10.91 3.56
N LYS A 56 -0.89 10.87 3.18
CA LYS A 56 -1.66 12.09 2.90
C LYS A 56 -1.76 12.98 4.15
N LEU A 57 -2.11 12.40 5.29
CA LEU A 57 -2.18 13.13 6.57
C LEU A 57 -0.83 13.74 6.96
N LEU A 58 0.26 12.97 6.88
CA LEU A 58 1.60 13.44 7.22
C LEU A 58 2.04 14.60 6.31
N ARG A 59 1.77 14.51 5.00
CA ARG A 59 2.04 15.61 4.06
C ARG A 59 1.28 16.89 4.40
N LEU A 60 0.05 16.79 4.94
CA LEU A 60 -0.71 17.95 5.39
C LEU A 60 -0.12 18.58 6.65
N VAL A 61 0.45 17.77 7.55
CA VAL A 61 1.10 18.24 8.78
C VAL A 61 2.44 18.90 8.49
N ASP A 62 3.22 18.34 7.55
CA ASP A 62 4.56 18.80 7.20
C ASP A 62 4.56 19.92 6.13
N GLY A 63 3.42 20.21 5.51
CA GLY A 63 3.32 21.25 4.49
C GLY A 63 3.60 22.67 5.02
N ASP A 64 4.10 23.55 4.15
CA ASP A 64 4.38 24.95 4.49
C ASP A 64 3.11 25.70 4.93
N VAL A 65 1.98 25.38 4.29
CA VAL A 65 0.66 25.87 4.67
C VAL A 65 -0.02 24.82 5.55
N LYS A 66 0.02 25.04 6.87
CA LYS A 66 -0.55 24.13 7.85
C LYS A 66 -2.04 24.42 8.07
N PRO A 67 -2.94 23.45 7.82
CA PRO A 67 -4.35 23.60 8.15
C PRO A 67 -4.58 23.77 9.65
N SER A 68 -5.79 24.15 10.03
CA SER A 68 -6.18 24.17 11.45
C SER A 68 -6.11 22.77 12.07
N MET A 69 -5.85 22.69 13.38
CA MET A 69 -5.82 21.41 14.11
C MET A 69 -7.15 20.64 13.99
N GLY A 70 -8.29 21.34 13.92
CA GLY A 70 -9.60 20.72 13.73
C GLY A 70 -9.71 20.00 12.38
N PHE A 71 -9.17 20.59 11.32
CA PHE A 71 -9.11 19.95 10.00
C PHE A 71 -8.21 18.70 10.02
N LEU A 72 -7.01 18.79 10.61
CA LEU A 72 -6.09 17.66 10.72
C LEU A 72 -6.70 16.50 11.52
N TYR A 73 -7.46 16.78 12.58
CA TYR A 73 -8.16 15.75 13.34
C TYR A 73 -9.26 15.07 12.51
N GLY A 74 -9.99 15.83 11.71
CA GLY A 74 -10.95 15.27 10.74
C GLY A 74 -10.28 14.32 9.74
N GLU A 75 -9.14 14.74 9.18
CA GLU A 75 -8.37 13.90 8.26
C GLU A 75 -7.78 12.65 8.93
N LEU A 76 -7.39 12.73 10.21
CA LEU A 76 -6.99 11.57 10.99
C LEU A 76 -8.14 10.57 11.19
N ILE A 77 -9.35 11.06 11.46
CA ILE A 77 -10.55 10.20 11.55
C ILE A 77 -10.81 9.52 10.19
N ASN A 78 -10.75 10.28 9.09
CA ASN A 78 -10.91 9.75 7.74
C ASN A 78 -9.85 8.68 7.43
N ALA A 79 -8.60 8.92 7.81
CA ALA A 79 -7.50 7.97 7.64
C ALA A 79 -7.74 6.67 8.41
N LYS A 80 -8.14 6.76 9.68
CA LYS A 80 -8.51 5.58 10.49
C LYS A 80 -9.65 4.80 9.84
N LYS A 81 -10.68 5.47 9.33
CA LYS A 81 -11.81 4.82 8.64
C LYS A 81 -11.34 4.06 7.39
N ALA A 82 -10.54 4.70 6.53
CA ALA A 82 -10.00 4.08 5.32
C ALA A 82 -9.15 2.83 5.64
N ILE A 83 -8.37 2.86 6.72
CA ILE A 83 -7.60 1.69 7.18
C ILE A 83 -8.52 0.55 7.63
N LYS A 84 -9.58 0.84 8.41
CA LYS A 84 -10.57 -0.19 8.80
C LYS A 84 -11.19 -0.85 7.58
N GLU A 85 -11.58 -0.05 6.59
CA GLU A 85 -12.15 -0.53 5.32
C GLU A 85 -11.15 -1.37 4.52
N ALA A 86 -9.86 -1.01 4.53
CA ALA A 86 -8.80 -1.78 3.85
C ALA A 86 -8.69 -3.21 4.38
N PHE A 87 -8.94 -3.42 5.68
CA PHE A 87 -9.00 -4.73 6.34
C PHE A 87 -10.38 -5.39 6.27
N GLY A 88 -11.32 -4.83 5.51
CA GLY A 88 -12.69 -5.34 5.37
C GLY A 88 -13.53 -5.16 6.63
N ASN A 89 -13.23 -4.14 7.44
CA ASN A 89 -13.90 -3.84 8.72
C ASN A 89 -13.85 -4.99 9.75
N VAL A 90 -12.90 -5.93 9.61
CA VAL A 90 -12.68 -7.00 10.58
C VAL A 90 -11.73 -6.51 11.68
N GLU A 91 -12.27 -6.27 12.87
CA GLU A 91 -11.54 -5.64 13.99
C GLU A 91 -10.22 -6.32 14.34
N ILE A 92 -10.22 -7.65 14.46
CA ILE A 92 -9.02 -8.44 14.78
C ILE A 92 -7.87 -8.16 13.78
N LYS A 93 -8.19 -7.82 12.52
CA LYS A 93 -7.18 -7.60 11.49
C LYS A 93 -6.56 -6.20 11.51
N TYR A 94 -7.30 -5.18 11.95
CA TYR A 94 -6.80 -3.79 11.96
C TYR A 94 -6.42 -3.27 13.35
N LYS A 95 -6.78 -3.97 14.43
CA LYS A 95 -6.60 -3.51 15.82
C LYS A 95 -5.16 -3.11 16.14
N GLU A 96 -4.19 -3.90 15.69
CA GLU A 96 -2.76 -3.61 15.91
C GLU A 96 -2.31 -2.36 15.15
N VAL A 97 -2.80 -2.15 13.93
CA VAL A 97 -2.51 -0.92 13.18
C VAL A 97 -3.12 0.30 13.88
N MET A 98 -4.34 0.18 14.42
CA MET A 98 -4.97 1.27 15.17
C MET A 98 -4.22 1.60 16.46
N SER A 99 -3.74 0.59 17.20
CA SER A 99 -3.00 0.81 18.43
C SER A 99 -1.68 1.54 18.17
N ILE A 100 -1.01 1.26 17.04
CA ILE A 100 0.19 1.99 16.62
C ILE A 100 -0.13 3.46 16.33
N ILE A 101 -1.22 3.74 15.62
CA ILE A 101 -1.64 5.12 15.28
C ILE A 101 -2.04 5.91 16.53
N GLU A 102 -2.67 5.25 17.50
CA GLU A 102 -3.17 5.87 18.73
C GLU A 102 -2.13 5.97 19.84
N LYS A 103 -1.01 5.27 19.68
CA LYS A 103 0.09 5.33 20.64
C LYS A 103 0.65 6.76 20.68
N LYS A 104 0.29 7.48 21.74
CA LYS A 104 0.98 8.72 22.12
C LYS A 104 2.41 8.36 22.51
N LYS A 105 3.38 8.94 21.79
CA LYS A 105 4.76 9.02 22.28
C LYS A 105 4.87 10.14 23.31
#